data_AF-A0A4V2JQD0-F1
#
_entry.id   AF-A0A4V2JQD0-F1
#
_cell.length_a   1.000
_cell.length_b   1.000
_cell.length_c   1.000
_cell.angle_alpha   90.00
_cell.angle_beta   90.00
_cell.angle_gamma   90.00
#
_symmetry.space_group_name_H-M   'P 1'
#
loop_
_entity.id
_entity.type
_entity.pdbx_description
1 polymer ?
#
loop_
_entity_poly.entity_id
_entity_poly.type
_entity_poly.pdbx_seq_one_letter_code
_entity_poly.pdbx_strand_id
1 'polypeptide(L)'
;NPLTELNSLLNTYNDKYFLYPVLYFYGFGNGILFKALLQNKNHKHIVVFEKELEIIYIMFHLIDFCHELKNNSLIILNANTLNLNDYNELCSSNPFFSFSRVYFLELSSDYYEKYKEDILNINQNMMSHFKKAIFSYGNDPLDALQGIEQFTYNLPKMITNPTFKELLTKRSNLSDTAIIVSTGPSLTKQLPILKEYQNKATIFCADSAYAILAKHGIKPDYVCMLER
;
A
#
# COMPACT_ATOMS: atom_id res chain seq x y z
N ASN A 1 22.66 19.51 -29.63
CA ASN A 1 23.20 18.29 -30.28
C ASN A 1 22.71 17.11 -29.44
N PRO A 2 21.88 16.21 -29.99
CA PRO A 2 21.24 15.13 -29.22
C PRO A 2 22.22 14.22 -28.48
N LEU A 3 23.40 13.96 -29.06
CA LEU A 3 24.42 13.13 -28.41
C LEU A 3 25.04 13.82 -27.19
N THR A 4 25.23 15.13 -27.26
CA THR A 4 25.78 15.92 -26.15
C THR A 4 24.79 15.97 -24.98
N GLU A 5 23.51 16.16 -25.27
CA GLU A 5 22.42 16.16 -24.29
C GLU A 5 22.30 14.79 -23.59
N LEU A 6 22.28 13.71 -24.37
CA LEU A 6 22.28 12.34 -23.85
C LEU A 6 23.48 12.08 -22.92
N ASN A 7 24.69 12.44 -23.35
CA ASN A 7 25.88 12.25 -22.52
C ASN A 7 25.84 13.08 -21.23
N SER A 8 25.30 14.30 -21.29
CA SER A 8 25.13 15.16 -20.12
C SER A 8 24.14 14.55 -19.12
N LEU A 9 23.02 14.04 -19.60
CA LEU A 9 22.03 13.33 -18.76
C LEU A 9 22.67 12.08 -18.15
N LEU A 10 23.29 11.21 -18.95
CA LEU A 10 23.92 9.99 -18.44
C LEU A 10 24.98 10.27 -17.38
N ASN A 11 25.81 11.30 -17.57
CA ASN A 11 26.79 11.71 -16.56
C ASN A 11 26.11 12.15 -15.25
N THR A 12 25.02 12.91 -15.34
CA THR A 12 24.27 13.37 -14.17
C THR A 12 23.67 12.18 -13.40
N TYR A 13 23.08 11.21 -14.10
CA TYR A 13 22.49 10.02 -13.47
C TYR A 13 23.53 9.07 -12.88
N ASN A 14 24.66 8.88 -13.56
CA ASN A 14 25.77 8.08 -13.06
C ASN A 14 26.48 8.73 -11.86
N ASP A 15 26.43 10.06 -11.71
CA ASP A 15 27.03 10.76 -10.58
C ASP A 15 26.08 10.82 -9.38
N LYS A 16 24.87 11.34 -9.58
CA LYS A 16 23.93 11.63 -8.48
C LYS A 16 23.01 10.48 -8.11
N TYR A 17 22.63 9.67 -9.09
CA TYR A 17 21.54 8.70 -8.94
C TYR A 17 22.00 7.26 -9.10
N PHE A 18 23.31 6.99 -9.15
CA PHE A 18 23.90 5.67 -9.42
C PHE A 18 23.32 4.52 -8.58
N LEU A 19 22.97 4.78 -7.32
CA LEU A 19 22.44 3.79 -6.38
C LEU A 19 20.91 3.75 -6.31
N TYR A 20 20.22 4.58 -7.09
CA TYR A 20 18.76 4.64 -7.05
C TYR A 20 18.19 3.41 -7.77
N PRO A 21 17.39 2.57 -7.09
CA PRO A 21 16.85 1.37 -7.70
C PRO A 21 15.63 1.63 -8.58
N VAL A 22 14.99 2.79 -8.41
CA VAL A 22 13.84 3.19 -9.22
C VAL A 22 14.04 4.61 -9.73
N LEU A 23 13.80 4.82 -11.02
CA LEU A 23 13.80 6.13 -11.67
C LEU A 23 12.45 6.36 -12.38
N TYR A 24 11.99 7.62 -12.43
CA TYR A 24 10.70 7.97 -13.04
C TYR A 24 10.89 9.10 -14.06
N PHE A 25 10.37 8.87 -15.26
CA PHE A 25 10.47 9.81 -16.37
C PHE A 25 9.12 10.08 -17.00
N TYR A 26 8.95 11.29 -17.51
CA TYR A 26 7.90 11.62 -18.46
C TYR A 26 8.52 11.74 -19.86
N GLY A 27 7.91 11.01 -20.80
CA GLY A 27 8.32 10.90 -22.18
C GLY A 27 9.31 9.76 -22.42
N PHE A 28 9.05 8.95 -23.45
CA PHE A 28 9.93 7.88 -23.87
C PHE A 28 11.05 8.34 -24.81
N GLY A 29 10.77 9.37 -25.61
CA GLY A 29 11.70 9.92 -26.59
C GLY A 29 12.23 8.84 -27.53
N ASN A 30 13.56 8.82 -27.73
CA ASN A 30 14.22 7.82 -28.56
C ASN A 30 14.56 6.50 -27.84
N GLY A 31 14.23 6.37 -26.55
CA GLY A 31 14.48 5.18 -25.73
C GLY A 31 15.96 4.86 -25.42
N ILE A 32 16.93 5.48 -26.09
CA ILE A 32 18.37 5.19 -25.93
C ILE A 32 18.83 5.47 -24.50
N LEU A 33 18.32 6.55 -23.89
CA LEU A 33 18.60 6.91 -22.51
C LEU A 33 18.31 5.74 -21.55
N PHE A 34 17.13 5.14 -21.64
CA PHE A 34 16.74 4.06 -20.72
C PHE A 34 17.54 2.80 -20.96
N LYS A 35 17.87 2.50 -22.22
CA LYS A 35 18.74 1.38 -22.57
C LYS A 35 20.12 1.50 -21.92
N ALA A 36 20.67 2.71 -21.94
CA ALA A 36 21.97 3.02 -21.33
C ALA A 36 21.89 3.01 -19.80
N LEU A 37 20.87 3.62 -19.20
CA LEU A 37 20.67 3.61 -17.75
C LEU A 37 20.50 2.18 -17.21
N LEU A 38 19.74 1.33 -17.90
CA LEU A 38 19.52 -0.07 -17.49
C LEU A 38 20.76 -0.97 -17.60
N GLN A 39 21.88 -0.49 -18.13
CA GLN A 39 23.16 -1.19 -18.00
C GLN A 39 23.69 -1.16 -16.55
N ASN A 40 23.25 -0.18 -15.74
CA ASN A 40 23.57 -0.12 -14.32
C ASN A 40 22.71 -1.13 -13.53
N LYS A 41 23.36 -2.14 -12.95
CA LYS A 41 22.71 -3.20 -12.15
C LYS A 41 21.97 -2.69 -10.92
N ASN A 42 22.27 -1.48 -10.44
CA ASN A 42 21.56 -0.88 -9.32
C ASN A 42 20.17 -0.38 -9.72
N HIS A 43 19.98 0.07 -10.97
CA HIS A 43 18.68 0.50 -11.49
C HIS A 43 17.82 -0.72 -11.79
N LYS A 44 16.92 -1.04 -10.85
CA LYS A 44 16.03 -2.21 -10.96
C LYS A 44 14.83 -1.92 -11.85
N HIS A 45 14.25 -0.73 -11.73
CA HIS A 45 13.07 -0.32 -12.48
C HIS A 45 13.21 1.12 -13.00
N ILE A 46 12.88 1.34 -14.26
CA ILE A 46 12.66 2.67 -14.84
C ILE A 46 11.20 2.73 -15.24
N VAL A 47 10.46 3.66 -14.65
CA VAL A 47 9.05 3.94 -14.98
C VAL A 47 9.01 5.12 -15.93
N VAL A 48 8.37 4.94 -17.08
CA VAL A 48 8.24 5.98 -18.10
C VAL A 48 6.76 6.22 -18.38
N PHE A 49 6.31 7.45 -18.18
CA PHE A 49 4.99 7.91 -18.56
C PHE A 49 5.04 8.48 -19.97
N GLU A 50 4.38 7.85 -20.93
CA GLU A 50 4.34 8.32 -22.32
C GLU A 50 2.89 8.62 -22.74
N LYS A 51 2.68 9.77 -23.36
CA LYS A 51 1.39 10.23 -23.85
C LYS A 51 1.14 9.83 -25.30
N GLU A 52 2.17 9.85 -26.14
CA GLU A 52 2.08 9.54 -27.57
C GLU A 52 2.52 8.10 -27.83
N LEU A 53 1.55 7.18 -28.00
CA LEU A 53 1.85 5.75 -28.19
C LEU A 53 2.60 5.46 -29.50
N GLU A 54 2.47 6.33 -30.49
CA GLU A 54 3.20 6.27 -31.76
C GLU A 54 4.71 6.32 -31.53
N ILE A 55 5.19 7.07 -30.53
CA ILE A 55 6.61 7.12 -30.18
C ILE A 55 7.09 5.74 -29.73
N ILE A 56 6.33 5.08 -28.85
CA ILE A 56 6.63 3.72 -28.38
C ILE A 56 6.64 2.75 -29.56
N TYR A 57 5.63 2.81 -30.43
CA TYR A 57 5.50 1.93 -31.58
C TYR A 57 6.70 2.04 -32.53
N ILE A 58 7.11 3.25 -32.88
CA ILE A 58 8.25 3.48 -33.77
C ILE A 58 9.54 3.00 -33.08
N MET A 59 9.74 3.35 -31.81
CA MET A 59 10.99 2.98 -31.12
C MET A 59 11.14 1.47 -30.92
N PHE A 60 10.06 0.75 -30.64
CA PHE A 60 10.11 -0.71 -30.52
C PHE A 60 10.35 -1.41 -31.86
N HIS A 61 10.04 -0.75 -32.98
CA HIS A 61 10.41 -1.24 -34.31
C HIS A 61 11.90 -1.02 -34.62
N LEU A 62 12.51 0.02 -34.06
CA LEU A 62 13.91 0.39 -34.31
C LEU A 62 14.89 -0.26 -33.33
N ILE A 63 14.48 -0.43 -32.07
CA ILE A 63 15.33 -0.89 -30.96
C ILE A 63 14.57 -1.97 -30.19
N ASP A 64 15.23 -3.10 -29.97
CA ASP A 64 14.67 -4.21 -29.19
C ASP A 64 14.65 -3.88 -27.68
N PHE A 65 13.49 -3.85 -27.04
CA PHE A 65 13.35 -3.70 -25.57
C PHE A 65 12.82 -4.97 -24.88
N CYS A 66 12.81 -6.12 -25.57
CA CYS A 66 12.18 -7.35 -25.06
C CYS A 66 12.73 -7.78 -23.70
N HIS A 67 14.05 -7.66 -23.50
CA HIS A 67 14.70 -8.08 -22.26
C HIS A 67 14.28 -7.19 -21.09
N GLU A 68 14.31 -5.88 -21.28
CA GLU A 68 13.98 -4.87 -20.27
C GLU A 68 12.50 -4.94 -19.88
N LEU A 69 11.62 -5.16 -20.86
CA LEU A 69 10.18 -5.33 -20.62
C LEU A 69 9.89 -6.67 -19.90
N LYS A 70 10.51 -7.77 -20.34
CA LYS A 70 10.28 -9.10 -19.75
C LYS A 70 10.74 -9.18 -18.30
N ASN A 71 11.81 -8.47 -17.95
CA ASN A 71 12.32 -8.43 -16.58
C ASN A 71 11.64 -7.36 -15.72
N ASN A 72 10.64 -6.65 -16.26
CA ASN A 72 10.00 -5.48 -15.64
C ASN A 72 11.01 -4.38 -15.24
N SER A 73 12.19 -4.34 -15.85
CA SER A 73 13.17 -3.29 -15.57
C SER A 73 12.82 -1.99 -16.30
N LEU A 74 12.05 -2.07 -17.38
CA LEU A 74 11.41 -0.93 -18.03
C LEU A 74 9.88 -1.10 -17.92
N ILE A 75 9.22 -0.12 -17.32
CA ILE A 75 7.76 -0.07 -17.17
C ILE A 75 7.28 1.16 -17.91
N ILE A 76 6.44 0.97 -18.93
CA ILE A 76 5.87 2.07 -19.71
C ILE A 76 4.40 2.18 -19.41
N LEU A 77 3.96 3.37 -18.98
CA LEU A 77 2.59 3.68 -18.62
C LEU A 77 2.03 4.72 -19.58
N ASN A 78 0.85 4.44 -20.15
CA ASN A 78 0.18 5.39 -21.01
C ASN A 78 -0.43 6.52 -20.17
N ALA A 79 0.11 7.72 -20.31
CA ALA A 79 -0.31 8.90 -19.56
C ALA A 79 -1.79 9.25 -19.75
N ASN A 80 -2.40 8.89 -20.88
CA ASN A 80 -3.81 9.21 -21.18
C ASN A 80 -4.81 8.28 -20.46
N THR A 81 -4.39 7.10 -20.02
CA THR A 81 -5.29 6.06 -19.49
C THR A 81 -5.03 5.70 -18.03
N LEU A 82 -4.11 6.40 -17.37
CA LEU A 82 -3.79 6.18 -15.97
C LEU A 82 -5.02 6.39 -15.08
N ASN A 83 -5.34 5.38 -14.30
CA ASN A 83 -6.40 5.39 -13.31
C ASN A 83 -5.84 5.28 -11.88
N LEU A 84 -6.71 5.44 -10.88
CA LEU A 84 -6.30 5.40 -9.47
C LEU A 84 -5.69 4.07 -9.03
N ASN A 85 -6.13 2.95 -9.61
CA ASN A 85 -5.59 1.63 -9.27
C ASN A 85 -4.16 1.46 -9.76
N ASP A 86 -3.82 2.00 -10.94
CA ASP A 86 -2.46 1.95 -11.48
C ASP A 86 -1.47 2.65 -10.52
N TYR A 87 -1.84 3.82 -10.02
CA TYR A 87 -1.04 4.54 -9.01
C TYR A 87 -0.95 3.78 -7.69
N ASN A 88 -2.05 3.18 -7.22
CA ASN A 88 -2.06 2.42 -5.98
C ASN A 88 -1.15 1.19 -6.07
N GLU A 89 -1.23 0.43 -7.17
CA GLU A 89 -0.44 -0.77 -7.41
C GLU A 89 1.05 -0.44 -7.50
N LEU A 90 1.40 0.60 -8.27
CA LEU A 90 2.77 1.05 -8.39
C LEU A 90 3.31 1.56 -7.05
N CYS A 91 2.61 2.48 -6.38
CA CYS A 91 3.13 3.14 -5.17
C CYS A 91 3.13 2.25 -3.92
N SER A 92 2.32 1.19 -3.88
CA SER A 92 2.23 0.28 -2.72
C SER A 92 3.11 -0.96 -2.84
N SER A 93 3.64 -1.25 -4.03
CA SER A 93 4.49 -2.41 -4.27
C SER A 93 5.97 -2.10 -3.99
N ASN A 94 6.73 -3.12 -3.56
CA ASN A 94 8.17 -3.01 -3.45
C ASN A 94 8.83 -3.28 -4.81
N PRO A 95 9.91 -2.55 -5.17
CA PRO A 95 10.66 -1.61 -4.33
C PRO A 95 10.14 -0.16 -4.34
N PHE A 96 9.15 0.19 -5.17
CA PHE A 96 8.64 1.57 -5.31
C PHE A 96 8.28 2.21 -3.97
N PHE A 97 7.53 1.50 -3.12
CA PHE A 97 7.16 1.95 -1.79
C PHE A 97 8.38 2.24 -0.90
N SER A 98 9.32 1.30 -0.82
CA SER A 98 10.55 1.41 -0.01
C SER A 98 11.41 2.62 -0.41
N PHE A 99 11.40 2.99 -1.68
CA PHE A 99 12.16 4.13 -2.22
C PHE A 99 11.29 5.36 -2.53
N SER A 100 10.08 5.42 -1.98
CA SER A 100 9.14 6.53 -2.17
C SER A 100 9.69 7.89 -1.77
N ARG A 101 10.55 7.95 -0.74
CA ARG A 101 11.18 9.19 -0.25
C ARG A 101 12.14 9.84 -1.25
N VAL A 102 12.70 9.06 -2.17
CA VAL A 102 13.64 9.55 -3.19
C VAL A 102 12.97 9.74 -4.56
N TYR A 103 11.64 9.70 -4.61
CA TYR A 103 10.86 9.94 -5.82
C TYR A 103 11.08 11.37 -6.36
N PHE A 104 11.30 11.44 -7.67
CA PHE A 104 11.21 12.63 -8.49
C PHE A 104 10.77 12.20 -9.89
N LEU A 105 10.10 13.10 -10.63
CA LEU A 105 9.69 12.89 -12.01
C LEU A 105 10.50 13.81 -12.92
N GLU A 106 11.38 13.23 -13.75
CA GLU A 106 12.21 13.98 -14.70
C GLU A 106 11.60 13.94 -16.11
N LEU A 107 11.86 14.96 -16.93
CA LEU A 107 11.60 14.88 -18.36
C LEU A 107 12.77 14.16 -19.06
N SER A 108 12.47 13.29 -20.02
CA SER A 108 13.52 12.68 -20.84
C SER A 108 14.10 13.63 -21.89
N SER A 109 13.38 14.70 -22.23
CA SER A 109 13.80 15.77 -23.13
C SER A 109 12.88 16.99 -22.99
N ASP A 110 13.40 18.18 -23.30
CA ASP A 110 12.67 19.46 -23.30
C ASP A 110 11.44 19.45 -24.23
N TYR A 111 11.39 18.56 -25.24
CA TYR A 111 10.23 18.39 -26.11
C TYR A 111 8.93 18.16 -25.34
N TYR A 112 9.00 17.47 -24.20
CA TYR A 112 7.82 17.12 -23.41
C TYR A 112 7.29 18.27 -22.55
N GLU A 113 7.99 19.41 -22.46
CA GLU A 113 7.51 20.58 -21.70
C GLU A 113 6.13 21.08 -22.16
N LYS A 114 5.77 20.84 -23.43
CA LYS A 114 4.44 21.16 -23.96
C LYS A 114 3.29 20.42 -23.26
N TYR A 115 3.56 19.31 -22.59
CA TYR A 115 2.57 18.53 -21.82
C TYR A 115 2.59 18.88 -20.32
N LYS A 116 2.96 20.12 -19.97
CA LYS A 116 3.16 20.59 -18.60
C LYS A 116 2.01 20.23 -17.64
N GLU A 117 0.77 20.40 -18.08
CA GLU A 117 -0.40 20.08 -17.24
C GLU A 117 -0.50 18.59 -16.91
N ASP A 118 -0.27 17.72 -17.90
CA ASP A 118 -0.25 16.27 -17.70
C ASP A 118 0.88 15.85 -16.75
N ILE A 119 2.08 16.41 -16.95
CA ILE A 119 3.26 16.15 -16.11
C ILE A 119 2.96 16.53 -14.65
N LEU A 120 2.41 17.73 -14.43
CA LEU A 120 2.06 18.20 -13.09
C LEU A 120 1.00 17.30 -12.44
N ASN A 121 -0.01 16.89 -13.19
CA ASN A 121 -1.07 16.00 -12.70
C ASN A 121 -0.51 14.62 -12.31
N ILE A 122 0.30 13.99 -13.17
CA ILE A 122 0.96 12.71 -12.86
C ILE A 122 1.82 12.86 -11.62
N ASN A 123 2.63 13.92 -11.53
CA ASN A 123 3.49 14.13 -10.39
C ASN A 123 2.70 14.28 -9.07
N GLN A 124 1.62 15.07 -9.09
CA GLN A 124 0.73 15.23 -7.93
C GLN A 124 0.06 13.90 -7.53
N ASN A 125 -0.39 13.11 -8.50
CA ASN A 125 -1.00 11.81 -8.25
C ASN A 125 0.01 10.82 -7.66
N MET A 126 1.22 10.72 -8.22
CA MET A 126 2.29 9.89 -7.67
C MET A 126 2.61 10.27 -6.22
N MET A 127 2.84 11.57 -5.94
CA MET A 127 3.11 12.06 -4.59
C MET A 127 1.97 11.75 -3.62
N SER A 128 0.72 11.95 -4.03
CA SER A 128 -0.46 11.66 -3.22
C SER A 128 -0.58 10.17 -2.90
N HIS A 129 -0.34 9.29 -3.88
CA HIS A 129 -0.44 7.85 -3.68
C HIS A 129 0.73 7.28 -2.87
N PHE A 130 1.96 7.79 -3.04
CA PHE A 130 3.04 7.44 -2.11
C PHE A 130 2.72 7.87 -0.68
N LYS A 131 2.18 9.09 -0.50
CA LYS A 131 1.76 9.56 0.83
C LYS A 131 0.69 8.66 1.46
N LYS A 132 -0.33 8.26 0.68
CA LYS A 132 -1.37 7.31 1.12
C LYS A 132 -0.78 5.95 1.49
N ALA A 133 0.11 5.41 0.66
CA ALA A 133 0.79 4.15 0.94
C ALA A 133 1.57 4.25 2.25
N ILE A 134 2.34 5.32 2.47
CA ILE A 134 3.11 5.53 3.71
C ILE A 134 2.20 5.56 4.94
N PHE A 135 1.07 6.28 4.87
CA PHE A 135 0.12 6.31 5.98
C PHE A 135 -0.54 4.95 6.25
N SER A 136 -0.80 4.15 5.22
CA SER A 136 -1.43 2.83 5.39
C SER A 136 -0.56 1.83 6.14
N TYR A 137 0.77 1.94 6.03
CA TYR A 137 1.71 1.09 6.76
C TYR A 137 1.95 1.53 8.21
N GLY A 138 1.49 2.73 8.57
CA GLY A 138 1.77 3.35 9.86
C GLY A 138 3.01 4.23 9.81
N ASN A 139 2.91 5.40 10.44
CA ASN A 139 3.93 6.44 10.42
C ASN A 139 4.35 6.91 11.81
N ASP A 140 3.89 6.24 12.87
CA ASP A 140 4.17 6.60 14.26
C ASP A 140 4.97 5.49 14.98
N PRO A 141 6.30 5.67 15.13
CA PRO A 141 7.13 4.73 15.88
C PRO A 141 6.75 4.62 17.36
N LEU A 142 6.22 5.68 17.98
CA LEU A 142 5.81 5.66 19.38
C LEU A 142 4.59 4.75 19.57
N ASP A 143 3.61 4.85 18.67
CA ASP A 143 2.45 3.95 18.64
C ASP A 143 2.87 2.48 18.46
N ALA A 144 3.84 2.21 17.56
CA ALA A 144 4.37 0.87 17.38
C ALA A 144 5.10 0.34 18.64
N LEU A 145 5.91 1.18 19.29
CA LEU A 145 6.61 0.83 20.53
C LEU A 145 5.62 0.58 21.68
N GLN A 146 4.58 1.39 21.80
CA GLN A 146 3.52 1.19 22.79
C GLN A 146 2.84 -0.17 22.59
N GLY A 147 2.54 -0.56 21.34
CA GLY A 147 1.99 -1.88 21.05
C GLY A 147 2.91 -3.02 21.49
N ILE A 148 4.22 -2.90 21.27
CA ILE A 148 5.21 -3.88 21.74
C ILE A 148 5.28 -3.92 23.27
N GLU A 149 5.25 -2.76 23.92
CA GLU A 149 5.28 -2.64 25.37
C GLU A 149 4.06 -3.31 26.02
N GLN A 150 2.85 -2.97 25.55
CA GLN A 150 1.59 -3.56 26.00
C GLN A 150 1.55 -5.07 25.74
N PHE A 151 2.02 -5.53 24.58
CA PHE A 151 2.14 -6.97 24.29
C PHE A 151 3.06 -7.66 25.29
N THR A 152 4.21 -7.05 25.61
CA THR A 152 5.18 -7.58 26.57
C THR A 152 4.60 -7.68 27.98
N TYR A 153 3.86 -6.67 28.44
CA TYR A 153 3.18 -6.72 29.75
C TYR A 153 2.11 -7.80 29.81
N ASN A 154 1.41 -8.06 28.69
CA ASN A 154 0.36 -9.07 28.64
C ASN A 154 0.89 -10.49 28.39
N LEU A 155 2.12 -10.63 27.91
CA LEU A 155 2.71 -11.91 27.53
C LEU A 155 2.65 -12.98 28.64
N PRO A 156 2.96 -12.71 29.93
CA PRO A 156 2.83 -13.71 31.00
C PRO A 156 1.40 -14.22 31.17
N LYS A 157 0.39 -13.35 31.01
CA LYS A 157 -1.02 -13.75 31.05
C LYS A 157 -1.38 -14.55 29.80
N MET A 158 -0.93 -14.15 28.62
CA MET A 158 -1.24 -14.86 27.37
C MET A 158 -0.72 -16.30 27.37
N ILE A 159 0.48 -16.55 27.88
CA ILE A 159 1.07 -17.91 27.90
C ILE A 159 0.48 -18.82 28.98
N THR A 160 -0.15 -18.25 30.01
CA THR A 160 -0.78 -18.99 31.12
C THR A 160 -2.27 -19.24 30.91
N ASN A 161 -2.84 -18.71 29.82
CA ASN A 161 -4.26 -18.83 29.48
C ASN A 161 -4.44 -19.64 28.17
N PRO A 162 -5.65 -20.16 27.91
CA PRO A 162 -5.94 -20.93 26.70
C PRO A 162 -5.61 -20.16 25.42
N THR A 163 -4.96 -20.83 24.49
CA THR A 163 -4.65 -20.23 23.17
C THR A 163 -5.89 -20.10 22.31
N PHE A 164 -5.83 -19.26 21.27
CA PHE A 164 -6.91 -19.17 20.28
C PHE A 164 -7.22 -20.52 19.63
N LYS A 165 -6.21 -21.34 19.37
CA LYS A 165 -6.39 -22.70 18.82
C LYS A 165 -7.17 -23.60 19.77
N GLU A 166 -6.85 -23.55 21.06
CA GLU A 166 -7.60 -24.29 22.07
C GLU A 166 -9.04 -23.81 22.19
N LEU A 167 -9.26 -22.49 22.14
CA LEU A 167 -10.60 -21.90 22.14
C LEU A 167 -11.43 -22.46 20.98
N LEU A 168 -10.90 -22.41 19.75
CA LEU A 168 -11.58 -22.96 18.57
C LEU A 168 -11.89 -24.45 18.73
N THR A 169 -10.91 -25.24 19.18
CA THR A 169 -11.07 -26.69 19.34
C THR A 169 -12.12 -27.04 20.40
N LYS A 170 -12.15 -26.30 21.52
CA LYS A 170 -13.08 -26.54 22.63
C LYS A 170 -14.49 -26.03 22.35
N ARG A 171 -14.66 -25.07 21.45
CA ARG A 171 -15.92 -24.33 21.25
C ARG A 171 -16.55 -24.52 19.87
N SER A 172 -15.84 -25.14 18.93
CA SER A 172 -16.37 -25.48 17.61
C SER A 172 -17.63 -26.35 17.73
N ASN A 173 -18.66 -26.01 16.97
CA ASN A 173 -19.91 -26.78 16.85
C ASN A 173 -20.67 -27.00 18.18
N LEU A 174 -20.44 -26.15 19.20
CA LEU A 174 -21.17 -26.23 20.47
C LEU A 174 -22.47 -25.41 20.51
N SER A 175 -22.65 -24.48 19.58
CA SER A 175 -23.84 -23.64 19.50
C SER A 175 -24.21 -23.39 18.05
N ASP A 176 -25.49 -23.53 17.74
CA ASP A 176 -26.04 -23.24 16.42
C ASP A 176 -26.30 -21.74 16.23
N THR A 177 -26.34 -20.97 17.32
CA THR A 177 -26.72 -19.55 17.30
C THR A 177 -25.71 -18.69 18.05
N ALA A 178 -25.26 -17.61 17.40
CA ALA A 178 -24.44 -16.58 17.99
C ALA A 178 -25.14 -15.22 17.90
N ILE A 179 -25.08 -14.44 18.97
CA ILE A 179 -25.56 -13.05 19.02
C ILE A 179 -24.34 -12.15 19.14
N ILE A 180 -24.16 -11.25 18.19
CA ILE A 180 -23.08 -10.25 18.19
C ILE A 180 -23.67 -8.94 18.69
N VAL A 181 -23.14 -8.44 19.80
CA VAL A 181 -23.62 -7.24 20.48
C VAL A 181 -22.61 -6.11 20.30
N SER A 182 -23.06 -5.02 19.70
CA SER A 182 -22.31 -3.76 19.54
C SER A 182 -23.01 -2.60 20.25
N THR A 183 -22.34 -1.45 20.34
CA THR A 183 -22.80 -0.24 21.05
C THR A 183 -23.77 0.65 20.27
N GLY A 184 -24.46 0.11 19.27
CA GLY A 184 -25.47 0.86 18.53
C GLY A 184 -26.62 1.36 19.44
N PRO A 185 -27.26 2.51 19.12
CA PRO A 185 -28.35 3.07 19.92
C PRO A 185 -29.59 2.15 20.02
N SER A 186 -29.71 1.17 19.12
CA SER A 186 -30.75 0.14 19.16
C SER A 186 -30.55 -0.87 20.29
N LEU A 187 -29.35 -0.99 20.87
CA LEU A 187 -29.03 -1.98 21.90
C LEU A 187 -29.99 -1.89 23.09
N THR A 188 -30.29 -0.67 23.56
CA THR A 188 -31.17 -0.44 24.72
C THR A 188 -32.54 -1.09 24.56
N LYS A 189 -33.09 -1.11 23.34
CA LYS A 189 -34.39 -1.73 23.03
C LYS A 189 -34.32 -3.26 23.09
N GLN A 190 -33.15 -3.84 22.82
CA GLN A 190 -32.93 -5.28 22.74
C GLN A 190 -32.49 -5.90 24.07
N LEU A 191 -32.09 -5.10 25.08
CA LEU A 191 -31.63 -5.61 26.37
C LEU A 191 -32.61 -6.58 27.06
N PRO A 192 -33.94 -6.32 27.08
CA PRO A 192 -34.88 -7.27 27.69
C PRO A 192 -34.88 -8.62 26.99
N ILE A 193 -34.90 -8.62 25.65
CA ILE A 193 -34.88 -9.83 24.83
C ILE A 193 -33.54 -10.55 24.99
N LEU A 194 -32.43 -9.83 24.94
CA LEU A 194 -31.10 -10.39 25.10
C LEU A 194 -30.95 -11.10 26.46
N LYS A 195 -31.55 -10.54 27.52
CA LYS A 195 -31.57 -11.15 28.85
C LYS A 195 -32.42 -12.42 28.91
N GLU A 196 -33.56 -12.46 28.20
CA GLU A 196 -34.42 -13.64 28.09
C GLU A 196 -33.70 -14.79 27.37
N TYR A 197 -32.94 -14.48 26.31
CA TYR A 197 -32.29 -15.47 25.46
C TYR A 197 -30.81 -15.73 25.79
N GLN A 198 -30.27 -15.16 26.88
CA GLN A 198 -28.84 -15.26 27.20
C GLN A 198 -28.31 -16.69 27.35
N ASN A 199 -29.17 -17.64 27.73
CA ASN A 199 -28.79 -19.05 27.92
C ASN A 199 -29.11 -19.93 26.69
N LYS A 200 -29.64 -19.33 25.61
CA LYS A 200 -30.08 -20.04 24.39
C LYS A 200 -29.17 -19.78 23.18
N ALA A 201 -28.26 -18.82 23.28
CA ALA A 201 -27.33 -18.46 22.21
C ALA A 201 -26.00 -18.00 22.80
N THR A 202 -24.93 -18.15 22.04
CA THR A 202 -23.61 -17.67 22.42
C THR A 202 -23.51 -16.16 22.18
N ILE A 203 -23.19 -15.39 23.20
CA ILE A 203 -23.11 -13.94 23.11
C ILE A 203 -21.66 -13.49 22.94
N PHE A 204 -21.36 -12.89 21.78
CA PHE A 204 -20.14 -12.14 21.51
C PHE A 204 -20.41 -10.65 21.71
N CYS A 205 -19.63 -9.99 22.55
CA CYS A 205 -19.79 -8.59 22.87
C CYS A 205 -18.56 -7.80 22.40
N ALA A 206 -18.76 -6.71 21.68
CA ALA A 206 -17.70 -5.71 21.52
C ALA A 206 -17.36 -5.10 22.90
N ASP A 207 -16.09 -4.81 23.15
CA ASP A 207 -15.57 -4.17 24.36
C ASP A 207 -16.45 -3.02 24.89
N SER A 208 -16.84 -2.11 24.02
CA SER A 208 -17.63 -0.91 24.32
C SER A 208 -19.05 -1.25 24.79
N ALA A 209 -19.60 -2.41 24.41
CA ALA A 209 -20.94 -2.84 24.81
C ALA A 209 -20.94 -3.59 26.14
N TYR A 210 -19.77 -4.05 26.61
CA TYR A 210 -19.64 -4.86 27.82
C TYR A 210 -20.20 -4.16 29.05
N ALA A 211 -19.85 -2.88 29.26
CA ALA A 211 -20.32 -2.10 30.39
C ALA A 211 -21.86 -1.95 30.42
N ILE A 212 -22.49 -1.85 29.23
CA ILE A 212 -23.95 -1.76 29.11
C ILE A 212 -24.60 -3.10 29.49
N LEU A 213 -24.07 -4.21 28.97
CA LEU A 213 -24.57 -5.55 29.29
C LEU A 213 -24.42 -5.87 30.78
N ALA A 214 -23.25 -5.57 31.36
CA ALA A 214 -22.97 -5.78 32.77
C ALA A 214 -23.94 -5.03 33.69
N LYS A 215 -24.24 -3.75 33.37
CA LYS A 215 -25.24 -2.94 34.10
C LYS A 215 -26.65 -3.54 34.10
N HIS A 216 -27.01 -4.26 33.04
CA HIS A 216 -28.32 -4.90 32.91
C HIS A 216 -28.33 -6.37 33.38
N GLY A 217 -27.20 -6.85 33.92
CA GLY A 217 -27.04 -8.21 34.41
C GLY A 217 -27.05 -9.25 33.30
N ILE A 218 -26.54 -8.89 32.11
CA ILE A 218 -26.35 -9.80 30.98
C ILE A 218 -24.87 -10.14 30.93
N LYS A 219 -24.54 -11.44 31.02
CA LYS A 219 -23.16 -11.92 30.98
C LYS A 219 -22.84 -12.45 29.57
N PRO A 220 -21.99 -11.77 28.78
CA PRO A 220 -21.56 -12.32 27.50
C PRO A 220 -20.62 -13.52 27.68
N ASP A 221 -20.59 -14.41 26.69
CA ASP A 221 -19.65 -15.54 26.65
C ASP A 221 -18.26 -15.08 26.23
N TYR A 222 -18.20 -14.13 25.30
CA TYR A 222 -16.97 -13.56 24.77
C TYR A 222 -17.02 -12.04 24.74
N VAL A 223 -15.89 -11.41 25.07
CA VAL A 223 -15.67 -9.98 24.88
C VAL A 223 -14.53 -9.82 23.88
N CYS A 224 -14.80 -9.09 22.80
CA CYS A 224 -13.87 -8.85 21.70
C CYS A 224 -13.32 -7.42 21.82
N MET A 225 -12.00 -7.30 21.92
CA MET A 225 -11.29 -6.02 21.95
C MET A 225 -10.35 -5.96 20.75
N LEU A 226 -10.43 -4.89 19.97
CA LEU A 226 -9.60 -4.68 18.78
C LEU A 226 -8.58 -3.55 18.99
N GLU A 227 -8.94 -2.54 19.79
CA GLU A 227 -8.04 -1.45 20.15
C GLU A 227 -6.94 -1.94 21.09
N ARG A 228 -5.79 -1.24 21.06
CA ARG A 228 -4.57 -1.58 21.81
C ARG A 228 -4.65 -1.14 23.27
#